data_AF-A0A373DIW8-F1
#
_entry.id   AF-A0A373DIW8-F1
#
_cell.length_a   1.000
_cell.length_b   1.000
_cell.length_c   1.000
_cell.angle_alpha   90.00
_cell.angle_beta   90.00
_cell.angle_gamma   90.00
#
_symmetry.space_group_name_H-M   'P 1'
#
loop_
_entity.id
_entity.type
_entity.pdbx_description
1 polymer ?
#
loop_
_entity_poly.entity_id
_entity_poly.type
_entity_poly.pdbx_seq_one_letter_code
_entity_poly.pdbx_strand_id
1 'polypeptide(L)' 'MSMQIAVRLPDRMVEFLDRLVADGAAPSRTAVVSSAIEREMRRIMAERDAETLRRPGAVDDLDGLVDWTASNVVIED' A
#
# COMPACT_ATOMS: atom_id res chain seq x y z
N MET A 1 18.27 2.84 8.59
CA MET A 1 18.35 2.31 9.97
C MET A 1 17.31 1.21 10.13
N SER A 2 17.62 0.16 10.88
CA SER A 2 16.66 -0.90 11.24
C SER A 2 16.46 -0.92 12.76
N MET A 3 15.27 -1.33 13.19
CA MET A 3 14.95 -1.58 14.60
C MET A 3 14.66 -3.07 14.78
N GLN A 4 15.11 -3.63 15.90
CA GLN A 4 14.87 -5.04 16.23
C GLN A 4 13.73 -5.15 17.23
N ILE A 5 12.83 -6.11 16.98
CA ILE A 5 11.72 -6.46 17.87
C ILE A 5 11.72 -7.97 18.13
N ALA A 6 11.22 -8.38 19.29
CA ALA A 6 10.96 -9.78 19.60
C ALA A 6 9.47 -10.07 19.40
N VAL A 7 9.16 -11.07 18.57
CA VAL A 7 7.78 -11.47 18.24
C VAL A 7 7.61 -12.96 18.49
N ARG A 8 6.50 -13.34 19.13
CA ARG A 8 6.14 -14.75 19.29
C ARG A 8 5.31 -15.19 18.10
N LEU A 9 5.78 -16.23 17.41
CA LEU A 9 5.09 -16.83 16.26
C LEU A 9 4.76 -18.30 16.56
N PRO A 10 3.69 -18.85 15.95
CA PRO A 10 3.43 -20.29 16.00
C PRO A 10 4.58 -21.09 15.40
N ASP A 11 4.90 -22.24 16.01
CA ASP A 11 6.04 -23.09 15.62
C ASP A 11 6.02 -23.41 14.12
N ARG A 12 4.85 -23.78 13.58
CA ARG A 12 4.67 -24.07 12.15
C ARG A 12 5.13 -22.94 11.22
N MET A 13 5.01 -21.68 11.66
CA MET A 13 5.42 -20.53 10.86
C MET A 13 6.93 -20.34 10.91
N VAL A 14 7.54 -20.58 12.07
CA VAL A 14 8.99 -20.55 12.22
C VAL A 14 9.62 -21.68 11.40
N GLU A 15 9.09 -22.90 11.47
CA GLU A 15 9.53 -24.03 10.66
C GLU A 15 9.46 -23.74 9.15
N PHE A 16 8.40 -23.06 8.71
CA PHE A 16 8.27 -22.64 7.31
C PHE A 16 9.33 -21.61 6.91
N LEU A 17 9.55 -20.58 7.75
CA LEU A 17 10.61 -19.59 7.51
C LEU A 17 11.99 -20.25 7.43
N ASP A 18 12.24 -21.20 8.32
CA ASP A 18 13.51 -21.91 8.42
C ASP A 18 13.78 -22.73 7.18
N ARG A 19 12.76 -23.44 6.69
CA ARG A 19 12.84 -24.20 5.44
C ARG A 19 13.15 -23.32 4.24
N LEU A 20 12.48 -22.17 4.10
CA LEU A 20 12.74 -21.24 3.00
C LEU A 20 14.19 -20.74 2.96
N VAL A 21 14.78 -20.50 4.13
CA VAL A 21 16.18 -20.07 4.21
C VAL A 21 17.13 -21.25 3.96
N ALA A 22 16.84 -22.43 4.53
CA ALA A 22 17.65 -23.64 4.34
C ALA A 22 17.69 -24.09 2.88
N ASP A 23 16.56 -23.97 2.16
CA ASP A 23 16.44 -24.31 0.75
C ASP A 23 17.05 -23.24 -0.17
N GLY A 24 17.56 -22.13 0.39
CA GLY A 24 18.11 -21.00 -0.36
C GLY A 24 17.08 -20.15 -1.09
N ALA A 25 15.79 -20.40 -0.89
CA ALA A 25 14.68 -19.63 -1.49
C ALA A 25 14.59 -18.20 -0.93
N ALA A 26 15.20 -17.94 0.23
CA ALA A 26 15.34 -16.60 0.79
C ALA A 26 16.69 -16.41 1.49
N PRO A 27 17.26 -15.20 1.46
CA PRO A 27 18.59 -14.93 2.03
C PRO A 27 18.61 -14.88 3.57
N SER A 28 17.46 -14.65 4.22
CA SER A 28 17.33 -14.66 5.68
C SER A 28 15.86 -14.69 6.12
N ARG A 29 15.60 -15.06 7.38
CA ARG A 29 14.26 -14.99 7.99
C ARG A 29 13.72 -13.56 7.97
N THR A 30 14.57 -12.58 8.25
CA THR A 30 14.21 -11.16 8.21
C THR A 30 13.73 -10.74 6.82
N ALA A 31 14.41 -11.17 5.75
CA ALA A 31 13.98 -10.83 4.39
C ALA A 31 12.57 -11.36 4.07
N VAL A 32 12.25 -12.59 4.49
CA VAL A 32 10.91 -13.16 4.31
C VAL A 32 9.86 -12.40 5.11
N VAL A 33 10.15 -12.11 6.38
CA VAL A 33 9.22 -11.39 7.27
C VAL A 33 9.00 -9.96 6.76
N SER A 34 10.05 -9.24 6.40
CA SER A 34 9.95 -7.88 5.86
C SER A 34 9.12 -7.86 4.58
N SER A 35 9.38 -8.76 3.63
CA SER A 35 8.61 -8.84 2.38
C SER A 35 7.12 -9.14 2.63
N ALA A 36 6.82 -10.01 3.60
CA ALA A 36 5.45 -10.31 4.00
C ALA A 36 4.75 -9.08 4.62
N ILE A 37 5.44 -8.34 5.48
CA ILE A 37 4.91 -7.13 6.11
C ILE A 37 4.73 -6.02 5.08
N GLU A 38 5.68 -5.79 4.17
CA GLU A 38 5.57 -4.79 3.11
C GLU A 38 4.38 -5.06 2.17
N ARG A 39 4.10 -6.33 1.86
CA ARG A 39 2.90 -6.70 1.11
C ARG A 39 1.63 -6.34 1.86
N GLU A 40 1.59 -6.61 3.16
CA GLU A 40 0.44 -6.30 4.00
C GLU A 40 0.23 -4.78 4.17
N MET A 41 1.32 -4.02 4.34
CA MET A 41 1.27 -2.56 4.39
C MET A 41 0.65 -1.99 3.10
N ARG A 42 1.11 -2.45 1.93
CA ARG A 42 0.55 -2.02 0.65
C ARG A 42 -0.94 -2.33 0.54
N ARG A 43 -1.37 -3.51 1.01
CA ARG A 43 -2.79 -3.89 1.02
C ARG A 43 -3.63 -2.94 1.88
N ILE A 44 -3.21 -2.70 3.12
CA ILE A 44 -3.92 -1.82 4.07
C ILE A 44 -3.99 -0.38 3.53
N MET A 45 -2.91 0.12 2.92
CA MET A 45 -2.89 1.45 2.32
C MET A 45 -3.88 1.56 1.16
N ALA A 46 -3.85 0.60 0.23
CA ALA A 46 -4.78 0.58 -0.90
C ALA A 46 -6.25 0.47 -0.46
N GLU A 47 -6.54 -0.31 0.59
CA GLU A 47 -7.88 -0.40 1.19
C GLU A 47 -8.34 0.94 1.76
N ARG A 48 -7.46 1.68 2.46
CA ARG A 48 -7.76 3.03 2.98
C ARG A 48 -7.97 4.06 1.87
N ASP A 49 -7.17 3.99 0.82
CA ASP A 49 -7.31 4.88 -0.33
C ASP A 49 -8.65 4.62 -1.04
N ALA A 50 -9.00 3.34 -1.26
CA ALA A 50 -10.28 2.97 -1.82
C ALA A 50 -11.47 3.40 -0.94
N GLU A 51 -11.34 3.32 0.40
CA GLU A 51 -12.35 3.85 1.31
C GLU A 51 -12.51 5.36 1.16
N THR A 52 -11.41 6.10 1.04
CA THR A 52 -11.42 7.55 0.81
C THR A 52 -12.13 7.90 -0.49
N LEU A 53 -11.82 7.18 -1.57
CA LEU A 53 -12.46 7.37 -2.89
C LEU A 53 -13.93 6.97 -2.92
N ARG A 54 -14.37 6.06 -2.04
CA ARG A 54 -15.78 5.65 -1.93
C ARG A 54 -16.64 6.66 -1.18
N ARG A 55 -16.04 7.55 -0.39
CA ARG A 55 -16.80 8.63 0.26
C ARG A 55 -17.35 9.54 -0.85
N PRO A 56 -18.61 9.98 -0.75
CA PRO A 56 -19.14 10.96 -1.69
C PRO A 56 -18.16 12.12 -1.80
N GLY A 57 -17.66 12.38 -3.01
CA GLY A 57 -16.81 13.53 -3.29
C GLY A 57 -17.57 14.84 -3.08
N ALA A 58 -16.93 15.97 -3.34
CA ALA A 58 -17.64 17.24 -3.44
C ALA A 58 -18.57 17.18 -4.66
N VAL A 59 -19.77 16.62 -4.45
CA VAL A 59 -20.86 16.65 -5.41
C VAL A 59 -21.15 18.14 -5.56
N ASP A 60 -20.77 18.73 -6.71
CA ASP A 60 -21.07 20.10 -7.14
C ASP A 60 -20.04 21.22 -6.87
N ASP A 61 -18.79 20.93 -6.47
CA ASP A 61 -17.77 21.98 -6.19
C ASP A 61 -16.87 22.32 -7.39
N LEU A 62 -17.12 21.74 -8.56
CA LEU A 62 -16.29 21.96 -9.76
C LEU A 62 -16.99 22.77 -10.85
N ASP A 63 -18.30 23.01 -10.72
CA ASP A 63 -19.08 23.73 -11.74
C ASP A 63 -18.56 25.16 -11.93
N GLY A 64 -18.21 25.86 -10.84
CA GLY A 64 -17.59 27.18 -10.93
C GLY A 64 -16.20 27.20 -11.61
N LEU A 65 -15.45 26.11 -11.50
CA LEU A 65 -14.16 25.96 -12.19
C LEU A 65 -14.37 25.67 -13.68
N VAL A 66 -15.37 24.85 -14.02
CA VAL A 66 -15.76 24.57 -15.41
C VAL A 66 -16.22 25.84 -16.10
N ASP A 67 -17.10 26.62 -15.45
CA ASP A 67 -17.62 27.89 -15.96
C ASP A 67 -16.49 28.92 -16.19
N TRP A 68 -15.57 29.04 -15.23
CA TRP A 68 -14.42 29.91 -15.38
C TRP A 68 -13.53 29.47 -16.54
N THR A 69 -13.22 28.17 -16.63
CA THR A 69 -12.36 27.63 -17.69
C THR A 69 -12.96 27.83 -19.08
N ALA A 70 -14.25 27.51 -19.25
CA ALA A 70 -14.98 27.70 -20.50
C ALA A 70 -14.98 29.16 -20.96
N SER A 71 -14.98 30.10 -20.00
CA SER A 71 -15.00 31.53 -20.28
C SER A 71 -13.61 32.13 -20.55
N ASN A 72 -12.52 31.44 -20.20
CA ASN A 72 -11.17 32.02 -20.20
C ASN A 72 -10.14 31.24 -21.04
N VAL A 73 -10.46 30.03 -21.50
CA VAL A 73 -9.57 29.27 -22.40
C VAL A 73 -9.81 29.69 -23.84
N VAL A 74 -8.75 30.17 -24.51
CA VAL A 74 -8.70 30.28 -25.97
C VAL A 74 -8.19 28.94 -26.50
N ILE A 75 -9.05 28.19 -27.17
CA ILE A 75 -8.64 26.99 -27.91
C ILE A 75 -8.21 27.46 -29.30
N GLU A 76 -6.92 27.37 -29.61
CA GLU A 76 -6.42 27.46 -30.98
C GLU A 76 -6.72 26.14 -31.71
N ASP A 77 -7.18 26.25 -32.96
CA ASP A 77 -7.64 25.16 -33.85
C ASP A 77 -6.48 24.29 -34.36
#